data_AF-A0A554MNM2-F1
#
_entry.id   AF-A0A554MNM2-F1
#
_cell.length_a   1.000
_cell.length_b   1.000
_cell.length_c   1.000
_cell.angle_alpha   90.00
_cell.angle_beta   90.00
_cell.angle_gamma   90.00
#
_symmetry.space_group_name_H-M   'P 1'
#
loop_
_entity.id
_entity.type
_entity.pdbx_description
1 polymer ?
#
loop_
_entity_poly.entity_id
_entity_poly.type
_entity_poly.pdbx_seq_one_letter_code
_entity_poly.pdbx_strand_id
1 'polypeptide(L)'
;MTDIARYKDRSDYILQNWMRNRSTIEFLGLWEKINNPDFNSIEFDGFKNESGSNSFSLTPKRWVESTKSIGLKTKAGRYNGGTFAHKDIAFKFTSWISAEFKLYLIKEFQRLKVEENEKLMLGWDTKRILQKSTTVSIGMPSKVIFFQIKYPKLNLQLFMRAKRIF
;
A
#
# COMPACT_ATOMS: atom_id res chain seq x y z
N MET A 1 1.67 -11.39 7.95
CA MET A 1 1.29 -10.17 8.70
C MET A 1 1.72 -10.29 10.16
N THR A 2 1.49 -11.45 10.78
CA THR A 2 1.99 -11.75 12.13
C THR A 2 3.49 -11.58 12.29
N ASP A 3 4.31 -11.91 11.28
CA ASP A 3 5.78 -11.75 11.40
C ASP A 3 6.23 -10.27 11.44
N ILE A 4 5.57 -9.40 10.69
CA ILE A 4 5.78 -7.94 10.77
C ILE A 4 5.41 -7.43 12.16
N ALA A 5 4.35 -7.98 12.76
CA ALA A 5 3.92 -7.64 14.11
C ALA A 5 4.84 -8.21 15.20
N ARG A 6 5.43 -9.41 14.99
CA ARG A 6 6.36 -10.05 15.94
C ARG A 6 7.65 -9.27 16.18
N TYR A 7 8.04 -8.41 15.25
CA TYR A 7 9.19 -7.51 15.45
C TYR A 7 8.98 -6.50 16.61
N LYS A 8 7.73 -6.30 17.06
CA LYS A 8 7.38 -5.56 18.26
C LYS A 8 6.74 -6.54 19.26
N ASP A 9 7.37 -6.77 20.40
CA ASP A 9 7.20 -7.81 21.45
C ASP A 9 5.79 -8.35 21.87
N ARG A 10 4.68 -8.01 21.20
CA ARG A 10 3.31 -8.47 21.48
C ARG A 10 2.45 -8.53 20.20
N SER A 11 2.74 -9.46 19.30
CA SER A 11 2.13 -9.48 17.95
C SER A 11 0.59 -9.56 17.93
N ASP A 12 -0.03 -10.30 18.85
CA ASP A 12 -1.50 -10.45 18.90
C ASP A 12 -2.21 -9.17 19.35
N TYR A 13 -1.61 -8.43 20.29
CA TYR A 13 -2.13 -7.16 20.78
C TYR A 13 -2.10 -6.08 19.69
N ILE A 14 -1.05 -6.05 18.89
CA ILE A 14 -0.91 -5.11 17.77
C ILE A 14 -1.99 -5.36 16.72
N LEU A 15 -2.26 -6.64 16.39
CA LEU A 15 -3.30 -7.02 15.44
C LEU A 15 -4.70 -6.67 15.96
N GLN A 16 -5.00 -6.94 17.23
CA GLN A 16 -6.28 -6.52 17.84
C GLN A 16 -6.46 -5.01 17.82
N ASN A 17 -5.43 -4.23 18.20
CA ASN A 17 -5.48 -2.78 18.16
C ASN A 17 -5.68 -2.25 16.74
N TRP A 18 -5.05 -2.89 15.75
CA TRP A 18 -5.24 -2.52 14.35
C TRP A 18 -6.68 -2.74 13.90
N MET A 19 -7.28 -3.89 14.25
CA MET A 19 -8.65 -4.26 13.90
C MET A 19 -9.72 -3.45 14.65
N ARG A 20 -9.39 -2.80 15.77
CA ARG A 20 -10.33 -1.90 16.47
C ARG A 20 -10.55 -0.57 15.74
N ASN A 21 -9.62 -0.16 14.88
CA ASN A 21 -9.69 1.13 14.20
C ASN A 21 -10.72 1.12 13.07
N ARG A 22 -11.65 2.08 13.11
CA ARG A 22 -12.66 2.28 12.05
C ARG A 22 -12.04 2.41 10.65
N SER A 23 -10.96 3.19 10.52
CA SER A 23 -10.26 3.36 9.24
C SER A 23 -9.62 2.08 8.71
N THR A 24 -9.30 1.12 9.58
CA THR A 24 -8.85 -0.21 9.16
C THR A 24 -10.03 -1.01 8.62
N ILE A 25 -11.15 -1.03 9.34
CA ILE A 25 -12.36 -1.77 8.93
C ILE A 25 -12.90 -1.26 7.60
N GLU A 26 -12.95 0.06 7.41
CA GLU A 26 -13.36 0.67 6.15
C GLU A 26 -12.43 0.29 4.99
N PHE A 27 -11.11 0.32 5.22
CA PHE A 27 -10.14 -0.09 4.20
C PHE A 27 -10.29 -1.57 3.83
N LEU A 28 -10.42 -2.46 4.82
CA LEU A 28 -10.59 -3.89 4.58
C LEU A 28 -11.89 -4.16 3.82
N GLY A 29 -13.01 -3.57 4.24
CA GLY A 29 -14.28 -3.73 3.56
C GLY A 29 -14.27 -3.17 2.13
N LEU A 30 -13.60 -2.04 1.89
CA LEU A 30 -13.44 -1.51 0.54
C LEU A 30 -12.64 -2.46 -0.35
N TRP A 31 -11.51 -2.97 0.16
CA TRP A 31 -10.68 -3.90 -0.58
C TRP A 31 -11.45 -5.19 -0.92
N GLU A 32 -12.20 -5.73 0.03
CA GLU A 32 -13.03 -6.93 -0.20
C GLU A 32 -14.16 -6.65 -1.19
N LYS A 33 -14.90 -5.54 -1.09
CA LYS A 33 -15.97 -5.19 -2.05
C LYS A 33 -15.48 -5.14 -3.50
N ILE A 34 -14.22 -4.74 -3.72
CA ILE A 34 -13.62 -4.65 -5.05
C ILE A 34 -13.14 -6.02 -5.56
N ASN A 35 -12.60 -6.86 -4.67
CA ASN A 35 -11.84 -8.05 -5.06
C ASN A 35 -12.53 -9.39 -4.73
N ASN A 36 -13.62 -9.38 -3.96
CA ASN A 36 -14.27 -10.56 -3.42
C ASN A 36 -15.79 -10.55 -3.75
N PRO A 37 -16.21 -11.28 -4.79
CA PRO A 37 -17.62 -11.39 -5.15
C PRO A 37 -18.51 -11.99 -4.06
N ASP A 38 -17.95 -12.84 -3.20
CA ASP A 38 -18.68 -13.54 -2.13
C ASP A 38 -18.66 -12.79 -0.79
N PHE A 39 -18.21 -11.52 -0.78
CA PHE A 39 -18.06 -10.73 0.43
C PHE A 39 -19.40 -10.45 1.12
N ASN A 40 -19.49 -10.80 2.39
CA ASN A 40 -20.69 -10.54 3.18
C ASN A 40 -20.73 -9.08 3.65
N SER A 41 -21.36 -8.23 2.83
CA SER A 41 -21.47 -6.79 3.09
C SER A 41 -22.33 -6.44 4.31
N ILE A 42 -23.28 -7.31 4.70
CA ILE A 42 -24.18 -7.06 5.84
C ILE A 42 -23.39 -7.12 7.15
N GLU A 43 -22.63 -8.20 7.37
CA GLU A 43 -21.77 -8.34 8.55
C GLU A 43 -20.70 -7.24 8.59
N PHE A 44 -20.16 -6.88 7.42
CA PHE A 44 -19.23 -5.75 7.31
C PHE A 44 -19.86 -4.43 7.80
N ASP A 45 -21.07 -4.10 7.37
CA ASP A 45 -21.72 -2.85 7.77
C ASP A 45 -21.99 -2.84 9.28
N GLY A 46 -22.31 -3.98 9.89
CA GLY A 46 -22.38 -4.17 11.34
C GLY A 46 -21.05 -3.83 12.03
N PHE A 47 -19.95 -4.48 11.62
CA PHE A 47 -18.62 -4.19 12.16
C PHE A 47 -18.19 -2.74 11.94
N LYS A 48 -18.48 -2.16 10.78
CA LYS A 48 -18.16 -0.77 10.48
C LYS A 48 -18.90 0.18 11.42
N ASN A 49 -20.18 -0.07 11.69
CA ASN A 49 -20.99 0.77 12.58
C ASN A 49 -20.52 0.69 14.03
N GLU A 50 -20.18 -0.50 14.52
CA GLU A 50 -19.65 -0.69 15.87
C GLU A 50 -18.20 -0.19 16.04
N SER A 51 -17.42 -0.17 14.95
CA SER A 51 -16.01 0.20 14.99
C SER A 51 -15.80 1.65 15.45
N GLY A 52 -14.81 1.82 16.33
CA GLY A 52 -14.53 3.09 17.00
C GLY A 52 -15.16 3.23 18.39
N SER A 53 -16.12 2.37 18.77
CA SER A 53 -16.59 2.30 20.15
C SER A 53 -15.48 1.79 21.10
N ASN A 54 -15.54 2.22 22.36
CA ASN A 54 -14.60 1.76 23.38
C ASN A 54 -14.73 0.26 23.70
N SER A 55 -15.93 -0.29 23.54
CA SER A 55 -16.22 -1.72 23.74
C SER A 55 -15.94 -2.57 22.50
N PHE A 56 -15.64 -1.96 21.35
CA PHE A 56 -15.47 -2.70 20.11
C PHE A 56 -14.19 -3.53 20.12
N SER A 57 -14.33 -4.82 19.85
CA SER A 57 -13.23 -5.76 19.71
C SER A 57 -13.53 -6.72 18.56
N LEU A 58 -12.57 -6.82 17.64
CA LEU A 58 -12.67 -7.68 16.47
C LEU A 58 -11.34 -8.38 16.25
N THR A 59 -11.38 -9.71 16.16
CA THR A 59 -10.20 -10.52 15.82
C THR A 59 -10.13 -10.74 14.32
N PRO A 60 -8.94 -10.93 13.74
CA PRO A 60 -8.81 -11.31 12.33
C PRO A 60 -9.58 -12.58 11.98
N LYS A 61 -9.65 -13.54 12.92
CA LYS A 61 -10.42 -14.79 12.73
C LYS A 61 -11.91 -14.50 12.57
N ARG A 62 -12.50 -13.74 13.50
CA ARG A 62 -13.92 -13.33 13.44
C ARG A 62 -14.23 -12.54 12.17
N TRP A 63 -13.34 -11.62 11.77
CA TRP A 63 -13.49 -10.90 10.51
C TRP A 63 -13.57 -11.85 9.32
N VAL A 64 -12.62 -12.78 9.20
CA VAL A 64 -12.57 -13.74 8.07
C VAL A 64 -13.81 -14.61 8.02
N GLU A 65 -14.22 -15.18 9.16
CA GLU A 65 -15.36 -16.10 9.25
C GLU A 65 -16.70 -15.39 8.98
N SER A 66 -16.94 -14.21 9.56
CA SER A 66 -18.20 -13.48 9.40
C SER A 66 -18.34 -12.83 8.02
N THR A 67 -17.25 -12.28 7.48
CA THR A 67 -17.30 -11.51 6.21
C THR A 67 -16.97 -12.32 4.96
N LYS A 68 -16.53 -13.58 5.10
CA LYS A 68 -15.96 -14.39 4.01
C LYS A 68 -14.76 -13.71 3.33
N SER A 69 -13.93 -13.04 4.11
CA SER A 69 -12.75 -12.31 3.61
C SER A 69 -11.78 -13.24 2.89
N ILE A 70 -11.28 -12.80 1.73
CA ILE A 70 -10.19 -13.46 1.01
C ILE A 70 -8.85 -12.74 1.17
N GLY A 71 -8.91 -11.46 1.54
CA GLY A 71 -7.76 -10.57 1.73
C GLY A 71 -7.03 -10.83 3.04
N LEU A 72 -7.71 -11.36 4.05
CA LEU A 72 -7.11 -11.88 5.27
C LEU A 72 -7.33 -13.39 5.36
N LYS A 73 -6.32 -14.12 5.83
CA LYS A 73 -6.41 -15.55 6.10
C LYS A 73 -5.82 -15.83 7.47
N THR A 74 -6.52 -16.61 8.29
CA THR A 74 -6.02 -17.06 9.57
C THR A 74 -5.77 -18.57 9.52
N LYS A 75 -4.63 -19.00 10.06
CA LYS A 75 -4.29 -20.42 10.20
C LYS A 75 -3.92 -20.69 11.65
N ALA A 76 -4.57 -21.67 12.27
CA ALA A 76 -4.21 -22.15 13.59
C ALA A 76 -2.99 -23.10 13.50
N GLY A 77 -2.06 -23.02 14.45
CA GLY A 77 -0.91 -23.92 14.53
C GLY A 77 0.29 -23.36 15.29
N ARG A 78 1.09 -24.23 15.92
CA ARG A 78 2.24 -23.85 16.75
C ARG A 78 3.44 -23.31 15.95
N TYR A 79 3.68 -23.87 14.75
CA TYR A 79 4.86 -23.55 13.93
C TYR A 79 4.53 -22.75 12.66
N ASN A 80 3.41 -23.04 11.98
CA ASN A 80 2.96 -22.34 10.77
C ASN A 80 1.59 -21.64 10.97
N GLY A 81 1.25 -21.30 12.22
CA GLY A 81 0.07 -20.53 12.54
C GLY A 81 0.32 -19.02 12.45
N GLY A 82 -0.73 -18.27 12.15
CA GLY A 82 -0.66 -16.82 12.04
C GLY A 82 -1.79 -16.23 11.20
N THR A 83 -1.76 -14.91 11.10
CA THR A 83 -2.59 -14.12 10.20
C THR A 83 -1.77 -13.68 9.00
N PHE A 84 -2.26 -14.05 7.83
CA PHE A 84 -1.72 -13.72 6.52
C PHE A 84 -2.65 -12.70 5.85
N ALA A 85 -2.07 -11.84 5.03
CA ALA A 85 -2.79 -10.76 4.37
C ALA A 85 -2.32 -10.63 2.93
N HIS A 86 -3.22 -10.24 2.04
CA HIS A 86 -2.87 -9.79 0.70
C HIS A 86 -1.89 -8.61 0.79
N LYS A 87 -1.04 -8.45 -0.24
CA LYS A 87 0.03 -7.43 -0.26
C LYS A 87 -0.49 -6.02 0.06
N ASP A 88 -1.62 -5.59 -0.52
CA ASP A 88 -2.17 -4.24 -0.29
C ASP A 88 -2.59 -4.03 1.16
N ILE A 89 -3.20 -5.05 1.77
CA ILE A 89 -3.61 -5.04 3.17
C ILE A 89 -2.37 -5.06 4.08
N ALA A 90 -1.35 -5.82 3.73
CA ALA A 90 -0.07 -5.83 4.45
C ALA A 90 0.64 -4.45 4.35
N PHE A 91 0.59 -3.78 3.19
CA PHE A 91 1.10 -2.41 3.02
C PHE A 91 0.34 -1.44 3.94
N LYS A 92 -1.00 -1.48 3.94
CA LYS A 92 -1.82 -0.67 4.84
C LYS A 92 -1.48 -0.90 6.33
N PHE A 93 -1.34 -2.15 6.75
CA PHE A 93 -0.94 -2.50 8.11
C PHE A 93 0.43 -1.93 8.47
N THR A 94 1.42 -2.11 7.58
CA THR A 94 2.78 -1.63 7.80
C THR A 94 2.83 -0.10 7.89
N SER A 95 2.08 0.61 7.03
CA SER A 95 1.94 2.08 7.10
C SER A 95 1.22 2.57 8.34
N TRP A 96 0.37 1.75 8.96
CA TRP A 96 -0.26 2.07 10.24
C TRP A 96 0.72 1.89 11.41
N ILE A 97 1.58 0.86 11.37
CA ILE A 97 2.60 0.61 12.40
C ILE A 97 3.77 1.60 12.36
N SER A 98 4.17 2.03 11.17
CA SER A 98 5.38 2.84 10.95
C SER A 98 5.10 4.08 10.12
N ALA A 99 5.23 5.25 10.76
CA ALA A 99 5.15 6.55 10.09
C ALA A 99 6.27 6.74 9.07
N GLU A 100 7.47 6.21 9.34
CA GLU A 100 8.61 6.23 8.42
C GLU A 100 8.29 5.48 7.12
N PHE A 101 7.73 4.27 7.25
CA PHE A 101 7.32 3.49 6.08
C PHE A 101 6.22 4.20 5.29
N LYS A 102 5.27 4.84 5.98
CA LYS A 102 4.22 5.65 5.33
C LYS A 102 4.81 6.84 4.56
N LEU A 103 5.79 7.56 5.14
CA LEU A 103 6.46 8.66 4.45
C LEU A 103 7.26 8.17 3.24
N TYR A 104 7.92 7.02 3.35
CA TYR A 104 8.64 6.40 2.25
C TYR A 104 7.71 6.06 1.08
N LEU A 105 6.53 5.48 1.34
CA LEU A 105 5.53 5.22 0.29
C LEU A 105 5.10 6.50 -0.43
N ILE A 106 4.90 7.61 0.31
CA ILE A 106 4.54 8.91 -0.29
C ILE A 106 5.66 9.40 -1.21
N LYS A 107 6.91 9.35 -0.75
CA LYS A 107 8.06 9.76 -1.57
C LYS A 107 8.25 8.88 -2.80
N GLU A 108 8.06 7.57 -2.65
CA GLU A 108 8.19 6.63 -3.76
C GLU A 108 7.11 6.84 -4.81
N PHE A 109 5.87 7.13 -4.40
CA PHE A 109 4.81 7.51 -5.31
C PHE A 109 5.14 8.81 -6.08
N GLN A 110 5.67 9.83 -5.39
CA GLN A 110 6.11 11.07 -6.03
C GLN A 110 7.23 10.82 -7.04
N ARG A 111 8.23 9.98 -6.71
CA ARG A 111 9.31 9.59 -7.62
C ARG A 111 8.76 8.94 -8.89
N LEU A 112 7.84 7.98 -8.76
CA LEU A 112 7.23 7.30 -9.90
C LEU A 112 6.44 8.26 -10.79
N LYS A 113 5.78 9.27 -10.22
CA LYS A 113 5.07 10.30 -11.00
C LYS A 113 6.00 11.18 -11.81
N VAL A 114 7.16 11.55 -11.25
CA VAL A 114 8.19 12.29 -11.98
C VAL A 114 8.73 11.45 -13.14
N GLU A 115 9.09 10.19 -12.88
CA GLU A 115 9.61 9.29 -13.92
C GLU A 115 8.59 8.98 -15.03
N GLU A 116 7.32 8.80 -14.68
CA GLU A 116 6.23 8.63 -15.65
C GLU A 116 6.10 9.87 -16.55
N ASN A 117 6.16 11.07 -15.96
CA ASN A 117 6.10 12.31 -16.72
C ASN A 117 7.33 12.52 -17.61
N GLU A 118 8.54 12.21 -17.12
CA GLU A 118 9.77 12.27 -17.91
C GLU A 118 9.73 11.31 -19.11
N LYS A 119 9.26 10.07 -18.91
CA LYS A 119 9.06 9.10 -19.99
C LYS A 119 8.04 9.59 -21.01
N LEU A 120 6.94 10.19 -20.55
CA LEU A 120 5.95 10.79 -21.45
C LEU A 120 6.59 11.92 -22.27
N MET A 121 7.33 12.85 -21.65
CA MET A 121 8.01 13.94 -22.35
C MET A 121 9.00 13.42 -23.40
N LEU A 122 9.83 12.42 -23.06
CA LEU A 122 10.73 11.77 -24.03
C LEU A 122 9.97 11.09 -25.17
N GLY A 123 8.83 10.45 -24.90
CA GLY A 123 7.93 9.88 -25.91
C GLY A 123 7.30 10.93 -26.83
N TRP A 124 6.99 12.11 -26.30
CA TRP A 124 6.49 13.24 -27.07
C TRP A 124 7.59 13.87 -27.93
N ASP A 125 8.80 14.04 -27.38
CA ASP A 125 9.94 14.58 -28.12
C ASP A 125 10.41 13.64 -29.23
N THR A 126 10.44 12.33 -28.99
CA THR A 126 10.74 11.33 -30.04
C THR A 126 9.69 11.37 -31.17
N LYS A 127 8.39 11.47 -30.85
CA LYS A 127 7.34 11.67 -31.87
C LYS A 127 7.53 12.96 -32.66
N ARG A 128 7.90 14.06 -32.00
CA ARG A 128 8.18 15.35 -32.65
C ARG A 128 9.44 15.31 -33.52
N ILE A 129 10.48 14.61 -33.09
CA ILE A 129 11.71 14.41 -33.87
C ILE A 129 11.43 13.56 -35.12
N LEU A 130 10.65 12.48 -35.00
CA LEU A 130 10.24 11.64 -36.13
C LEU A 130 9.31 12.38 -37.11
N GLN A 131 8.42 13.24 -36.59
CA GLN A 131 7.61 14.14 -37.43
C GLN A 131 8.46 15.21 -38.12
N LYS A 132 9.45 15.80 -37.43
CA LYS A 132 10.40 16.76 -38.02
C LYS A 132 11.38 16.14 -39.00
N SER A 133 11.80 14.88 -38.83
CA SER A 133 12.63 14.19 -39.83
C SER A 133 11.85 13.85 -41.11
N THR A 134 10.52 13.88 -41.06
CA THR A 134 9.63 13.66 -42.22
C THR A 134 9.22 14.97 -42.91
N THR A 135 9.35 16.12 -42.24
CA THR A 135 9.00 17.44 -42.81
C THR A 135 10.07 18.48 -42.50
N VAL A 136 10.79 18.90 -43.54
CA VAL A 136 11.75 20.02 -43.49
C VAL A 136 11.01 21.33 -43.15
N SER A 137 11.70 22.18 -42.38
CA SER A 137 11.53 23.62 -42.15
C SER A 137 10.68 24.15 -40.96
N ILE A 138 11.39 24.99 -40.17
CA ILE A 138 10.98 26.24 -39.48
C ILE A 138 10.58 26.16 -37.98
N GLY A 139 11.37 26.89 -37.17
CA GLY A 139 10.90 27.66 -36.01
C GLY A 139 11.04 27.05 -34.61
N MET A 140 11.97 27.58 -33.81
CA MET A 140 11.98 27.66 -32.33
C MET A 140 12.11 29.17 -31.99
N PRO A 141 11.71 29.73 -30.81
CA PRO A 141 11.96 29.21 -29.46
C PRO A 141 10.96 29.60 -28.33
N SER A 142 11.07 29.03 -27.10
CA SER A 142 11.22 29.78 -25.82
C SER A 142 11.36 28.87 -24.56
N LYS A 143 12.26 29.32 -23.66
CA LYS A 143 12.70 28.88 -22.30
C LYS A 143 11.54 28.87 -21.25
N VAL A 144 11.53 28.27 -20.04
CA VAL A 144 12.44 27.60 -19.08
C VAL A 144 11.56 27.00 -17.94
N ILE A 145 11.98 25.94 -17.21
CA ILE A 145 12.05 25.84 -15.72
C ILE A 145 12.92 24.61 -15.40
N PHE A 146 13.98 24.84 -14.64
CA PHE A 146 14.80 23.81 -14.00
C PHE A 146 14.20 23.49 -12.62
N PHE A 147 14.03 22.21 -12.28
CA PHE A 147 14.10 21.73 -10.90
C PHE A 147 15.21 20.70 -10.80
N GLN A 148 16.36 21.12 -10.27
CA GLN A 148 17.43 20.22 -9.89
C GLN A 148 17.11 19.67 -8.50
N ILE A 149 16.51 18.49 -8.40
CA ILE A 149 16.53 17.70 -7.17
C ILE A 149 17.59 16.62 -7.34
N LYS A 150 18.84 17.00 -7.03
CA LYS A 150 19.95 16.06 -6.89
C LYS A 150 19.91 15.56 -5.44
N TYR A 151 19.54 14.30 -5.21
CA TYR A 151 19.98 13.61 -4.00
C TYR A 151 20.54 12.22 -4.29
N PRO A 152 21.65 11.89 -3.61
CA PRO A 152 22.60 10.86 -3.99
C PRO A 152 22.15 9.48 -3.47
N LYS A 153 22.64 8.42 -4.13
CA LYS A 153 22.57 6.99 -3.75
C LYS A 153 22.17 6.76 -2.28
N LEU A 154 20.86 6.68 -2.00
CA LEU A 154 20.38 6.39 -0.66
C LEU A 154 20.35 4.87 -0.48
N ASN A 155 21.52 4.36 -0.11
CA ASN A 155 21.84 3.10 0.54
C ASN A 155 20.92 1.89 0.26
N LEU A 156 21.32 1.08 -0.74
CA LEU A 156 20.76 -0.24 -1.02
C LEU A 156 20.80 -1.20 0.20
N GLN A 157 21.59 -0.90 1.25
CA GLN A 157 21.59 -1.69 2.49
C GLN A 157 20.28 -1.58 3.29
N LEU A 158 19.55 -0.46 3.22
CA LEU A 158 18.23 -0.33 3.86
C LEU A 158 17.17 -1.17 3.12
N PHE A 159 17.25 -1.22 1.79
CA PHE A 159 16.44 -2.11 0.94
C PHE A 159 16.74 -3.59 1.21
N MET A 160 18.01 -3.96 1.41
CA MET A 160 18.43 -5.32 1.76
C MET A 160 17.99 -5.73 3.19
N ARG A 161 17.84 -4.78 4.12
CA ARG A 161 17.26 -5.05 5.44
C ARG A 161 15.75 -5.33 5.39
N ALA A 162 15.02 -4.66 4.50
CA ALA A 162 13.59 -4.93 4.28
C ALA A 162 13.33 -6.27 3.55
N LYS A 163 14.26 -6.72 2.68
CA LYS A 163 14.18 -8.04 2.03
C LYS A 163 14.37 -9.24 2.96
N ARG A 164 14.84 -9.06 4.21
CA ARG A 164 14.85 -10.16 5.21
C ARG A 164 13.50 -10.42 5.87
N ILE A 165 12.48 -9.63 5.55
CA ILE A 165 11.13 -9.71 6.14
C ILE A 165 10.08 -10.14 5.09
N PHE A 166 10.48 -10.33 3.83
CA PHE A 166 9.62 -10.84 2.76
C PHE A 166 10.09 -12.22 2.27
#